data_AF-G0EFH6-F1
#
_entry.id   AF-G0EFH6-F1
#
_cell.length_a   1.000
_cell.length_b   1.000
_cell.length_c   1.000
_cell.angle_alpha   90.00
_cell.angle_beta   90.00
_cell.angle_gamma   90.00
#
_symmetry.space_group_name_H-M   'P 1'
#
loop_
_entity.id
_entity.type
_entity.pdbx_description
1 polymer ?
#
loop_
_entity_poly.entity_id
_entity_poly.type
_entity_poly.pdbx_seq_one_letter_code
_entity_poly.pdbx_strand_id
1 'polypeptide(L)'
;MSYVSVKIDAAAKRVLEELQARLLLETGVKFNLQDILAAAVRLAARRRGELIAELMGGWRPLRGEEAEELLREYSFEGPEDASEEVDRVLYS
;
A
#
# COMPACT_ATOMS: atom_id res chain seq x y z
N MET A 1 -17.66 -11.20 25.90
CA MET A 1 -16.74 -10.73 24.85
C MET A 1 -15.48 -11.57 24.93
N SER A 2 -15.09 -12.24 23.85
CA SER A 2 -13.84 -13.04 23.82
C SER A 2 -12.70 -12.16 23.32
N TYR A 3 -11.55 -12.23 24.00
CA TYR A 3 -10.34 -11.52 23.61
C TYR A 3 -9.37 -12.49 22.94
N VAL A 4 -8.74 -12.01 21.88
CA VAL A 4 -7.69 -12.74 21.16
C VAL A 4 -6.41 -11.92 21.19
N SER A 5 -5.27 -12.60 21.32
CA SER A 5 -3.96 -11.95 21.27
C SER A 5 -3.39 -12.05 19.85
N VAL A 6 -2.87 -10.93 19.37
CA VAL A 6 -2.10 -10.84 18.13
C VAL A 6 -0.75 -10.24 18.48
N LYS A 7 0.32 -10.81 17.93
CA LYS A 7 1.67 -10.27 18.11
C LYS A 7 1.85 -9.09 17.18
N ILE A 8 2.30 -7.97 17.73
CA ILE A 8 2.76 -6.80 16.99
C ILE A 8 4.20 -6.51 17.42
N ASP A 9 5.00 -5.97 16.51
CA ASP A 9 6.34 -5.53 16.86
C ASP A 9 6.32 -4.24 17.70
N ALA A 10 7.49 -3.90 18.26
CA ALA A 10 7.63 -2.73 19.12
C ALA A 10 7.43 -1.41 18.38
N ALA A 11 7.73 -1.34 17.08
CA ALA A 11 7.55 -0.13 16.28
C ALA A 11 6.05 0.14 16.04
N ALA A 12 5.29 -0.89 15.65
CA ALA A 12 3.85 -0.82 15.51
C ALA A 12 3.16 -0.44 16.83
N LYS A 13 3.63 -0.97 17.96
CA LYS A 13 3.13 -0.58 19.29
C LYS A 13 3.37 0.91 19.58
N ARG A 14 4.57 1.45 19.25
CA ARG A 14 4.86 2.88 19.42
C ARG A 14 3.94 3.76 18.58
N VAL A 15 3.66 3.37 17.34
CA VAL A 15 2.70 4.09 16.48
C VAL A 15 1.31 4.14 17.11
N LEU A 16 0.84 3.04 17.72
CA LEU A 16 -0.44 3.02 18.43
C LEU A 16 -0.43 3.94 19.68
N GLU A 17 0.68 4.02 20.40
CA GLU A 17 0.85 4.91 21.55
C GLU A 17 0.88 6.39 21.15
N GLU A 18 1.57 6.72 20.06
CA GLU A 18 1.56 8.06 19.48
C GLU A 18 0.16 8.46 19.00
N LEU A 19 -0.56 7.55 18.35
CA LEU A 19 -1.94 7.78 17.93
C LEU A 19 -2.86 8.00 19.15
N GLN A 20 -2.67 7.24 20.24
CA GLN A 20 -3.40 7.47 21.49
C GLN A 20 -3.13 8.86 22.06
N ALA A 21 -1.87 9.28 22.11
CA ALA A 21 -1.49 10.60 22.62
C ALA A 21 -2.11 11.71 21.76
N ARG A 22 -2.08 11.56 20.44
CA ARG A 22 -2.69 12.51 19.50
C ARG A 22 -4.20 12.61 19.66
N LEU A 23 -4.89 11.46 19.77
CA LEU A 23 -6.34 11.44 20.02
C LEU A 23 -6.70 12.10 21.36
N LEU A 24 -5.89 11.91 22.40
CA LEU A 24 -6.08 12.60 23.68
C LEU A 24 -5.98 14.12 23.52
N LEU A 25 -4.99 14.61 22.76
CA LEU A 25 -4.82 16.05 22.51
C LEU A 25 -5.98 16.63 21.67
N GLU A 26 -6.43 15.90 20.66
CA GLU A 26 -7.49 16.36 19.74
C GLU A 26 -8.89 16.27 20.35
N THR A 27 -9.17 15.27 21.19
CA THR A 27 -10.52 14.99 21.71
C THR A 27 -10.69 15.29 23.19
N GLY A 28 -9.59 15.45 23.94
CA GLY A 28 -9.61 15.51 25.41
C GLY A 28 -9.90 14.18 26.10
N VAL A 29 -10.10 13.08 25.36
CA VAL A 29 -10.46 11.76 25.91
C VAL A 29 -9.33 10.76 25.72
N LYS A 30 -8.97 10.06 26.81
CA LYS A 30 -7.97 8.99 26.75
C LYS A 30 -8.63 7.65 26.38
N PHE A 31 -8.50 7.26 25.12
CA PHE A 31 -8.88 5.91 24.66
C PHE A 31 -7.81 4.90 25.02
N ASN A 32 -8.18 3.63 25.29
CA ASN A 32 -7.19 2.57 25.46
C ASN A 32 -6.69 2.06 24.09
N LEU A 33 -5.51 1.42 24.06
CA LEU A 33 -4.90 0.94 22.81
C LEU A 33 -5.73 -0.14 22.11
N GLN A 34 -6.49 -0.93 22.86
CA GLN A 34 -7.33 -1.99 22.32
C GLN A 34 -8.50 -1.43 21.50
N ASP A 35 -9.14 -0.37 21.99
CA ASP A 35 -10.26 0.30 21.31
C ASP A 35 -9.78 1.02 20.05
N ILE A 36 -8.61 1.67 20.13
CA ILE A 36 -7.95 2.30 18.99
C ILE A 36 -7.64 1.26 17.92
N LEU A 37 -7.02 0.13 18.30
CA LEU A 37 -6.70 -0.96 17.37
C LEU A 37 -7.96 -1.56 16.75
N ALA A 38 -9.01 -1.80 17.55
CA ALA A 38 -10.28 -2.33 17.04
C ALA A 38 -10.94 -1.37 16.04
N ALA A 39 -10.89 -0.06 16.30
CA ALA A 39 -11.38 0.96 15.37
C ALA A 39 -10.54 1.02 14.09
N ALA A 40 -9.21 0.96 14.19
CA ALA A 40 -8.29 0.93 13.06
C ALA A 40 -8.52 -0.29 12.16
N VAL A 41 -8.70 -1.48 12.73
CA VAL A 41 -9.04 -2.70 11.97
C VAL A 41 -10.36 -2.54 11.20
N ARG A 42 -11.40 -1.98 11.83
CA ARG A 42 -12.68 -1.71 11.16
C ARG A 42 -12.55 -0.68 10.04
N LEU A 43 -11.71 0.34 10.21
CA LEU A 43 -11.42 1.33 9.18
C LEU A 43 -10.66 0.71 8.00
N ALA A 44 -9.62 -0.07 8.28
CA ALA A 44 -8.83 -0.76 7.27
C ALA A 44 -9.66 -1.80 6.48
N ALA A 45 -10.58 -2.50 7.15
CA ALA A 45 -11.52 -3.41 6.48
C ALA A 45 -12.44 -2.67 5.49
N ARG A 46 -12.91 -1.46 5.85
CA ARG A 46 -13.70 -0.61 4.94
C ARG A 46 -12.85 -0.03 3.80
N ARG A 47 -11.56 0.24 4.06
CA ARG A 47 -10.57 0.74 3.10
C ARG A 47 -9.65 -0.37 2.58
N ARG A 48 -10.25 -1.49 2.16
CA ARG A 48 -9.50 -2.69 1.76
C ARG A 48 -8.43 -2.43 0.69
N GLY A 49 -8.67 -1.53 -0.26
CA GLY A 49 -7.72 -1.17 -1.30
C GLY A 49 -6.43 -0.54 -0.74
N GLU A 50 -6.58 0.45 0.16
CA GLU A 50 -5.44 1.10 0.84
C GLU A 50 -4.67 0.08 1.69
N LEU A 51 -5.38 -0.80 2.41
CA LEU A 51 -4.74 -1.85 3.20
C LEU A 51 -3.92 -2.82 2.32
N ILE A 52 -4.44 -3.22 1.17
CA ILE A 52 -3.70 -4.09 0.24
C ILE A 52 -2.46 -3.36 -0.30
N ALA A 53 -2.60 -2.09 -0.68
CA ALA A 53 -1.48 -1.29 -1.17
C ALA A 53 -0.36 -1.17 -0.12
N GLU A 54 -0.72 -0.91 1.15
CA GLU A 54 0.23 -0.82 2.26
C GLU A 54 0.94 -2.17 2.50
N LEU A 55 0.19 -3.27 2.54
CA LEU A 55 0.75 -4.61 2.76
C LEU A 55 1.67 -5.08 1.63
N MET A 56 1.41 -4.63 0.41
CA MET A 56 2.19 -5.01 -0.77
C MET A 56 3.30 -3.99 -1.10
N GLY A 57 3.52 -2.98 -0.26
CA GLY A 57 4.56 -1.97 -0.47
C GLY A 57 4.34 -1.10 -1.71
N GLY A 58 3.07 -0.80 -2.04
CA GLY A 58 2.69 -0.02 -3.21
C GLY A 58 2.72 -0.80 -4.54
N TRP A 59 3.24 -2.02 -4.56
CA TRP A 59 3.22 -2.87 -5.73
C TRP A 59 1.97 -3.73 -5.76
N ARG A 60 1.20 -3.66 -6.83
CA ARG A 60 0.14 -4.63 -7.09
C ARG A 60 0.34 -5.17 -8.51
N PRO A 61 0.25 -6.49 -8.73
CA PRO A 61 0.21 -7.00 -10.10
C PRO A 61 -1.00 -6.38 -10.80
N LEU A 62 -0.76 -5.80 -11.97
CA LEU A 62 -1.81 -5.33 -12.87
C LEU A 62 -2.77 -6.50 -13.13
N ARG A 63 -4.07 -6.22 -13.05
CA ARG A 63 -5.08 -7.18 -13.53
C ARG A 63 -4.95 -7.29 -15.05
N GLY A 64 -5.38 -8.42 -15.62
CA GLY A 64 -5.24 -8.68 -17.06
C GLY A 64 -5.71 -7.52 -17.95
N GLU A 65 -6.86 -6.93 -17.63
CA GLU A 65 -7.41 -5.77 -18.35
C GLU A 65 -6.52 -4.51 -18.22
N GLU A 66 -5.98 -4.23 -17.02
CA GLU A 66 -5.08 -3.08 -16.77
C GLU A 66 -3.73 -3.26 -17.49
N ALA A 67 -3.23 -4.49 -17.57
CA ALA A 67 -2.01 -4.82 -18.29
C ALA A 67 -2.19 -4.69 -19.81
N GLU A 68 -3.33 -5.13 -20.35
CA GLU A 68 -3.65 -4.97 -21.76
C GLU A 68 -3.85 -3.51 -22.17
N GLU A 69 -4.44 -2.70 -21.28
CA GLU A 69 -4.65 -1.26 -21.52
C GLU A 69 -3.32 -0.51 -21.55
N LEU A 70 -2.42 -0.79 -20.60
CA LEU A 70 -1.05 -0.27 -20.61
C LEU A 70 -0.25 -0.75 -21.82
N LEU A 71 -0.37 -2.02 -22.20
CA LEU A 71 0.26 -2.54 -23.41
C LEU A 71 -0.24 -1.78 -24.63
N ARG A 72 -1.54 -1.53 -24.76
CA ARG A 72 -2.11 -0.74 -25.87
C ARG A 72 -1.64 0.72 -25.86
N GLU A 73 -1.59 1.36 -24.69
CA GLU A 73 -1.17 2.76 -24.55
C GLU A 73 0.29 2.97 -24.96
N TYR A 74 1.17 2.02 -24.59
CA TYR A 74 2.60 2.10 -24.86
C TYR A 74 3.06 1.22 -26.03
N SER A 75 2.13 0.61 -26.77
CA SER A 75 2.44 -0.11 -28.00
C SER A 75 2.89 0.89 -29.05
N PHE A 76 4.14 0.77 -29.44
CA PHE A 76 4.73 1.53 -30.53
C PHE A 76 4.73 0.66 -31.80
N GLU A 77 4.15 1.15 -32.88
CA GLU A 77 4.32 0.58 -34.22
C GLU A 77 5.69 1.02 -34.77
N GLY A 78 6.74 0.41 -34.23
CA GLY A 78 8.09 0.54 -34.73
C GLY A 78 8.44 -0.56 -35.73
N PRO A 79 9.61 -0.47 -36.39
CA PRO A 79 10.14 -1.61 -37.13
C PRO A 79 10.24 -2.83 -36.19
N GLU A 80 9.89 -4.02 -36.69
CA GLU A 80 9.92 -5.28 -35.94
C GLU A 80 11.28 -5.54 -35.27
N ASP A 81 12.35 -4.96 -35.82
CA ASP A 81 13.67 -4.94 -35.21
C ASP A 81 14.36 -3.59 -35.45
N ALA A 82 14.62 -2.87 -34.36
CA ALA A 82 15.41 -1.63 -34.35
C ALA A 82 16.81 -1.83 -33.76
N SER A 83 17.23 -3.08 -33.52
CA SER A 83 18.49 -3.40 -32.82
C SER A 83 19.71 -2.78 -33.51
N GLU A 84 19.79 -2.87 -34.84
CA GLU A 84 20.89 -2.28 -35.62
C GLU A 84 20.94 -0.75 -35.52
N GLU A 85 19.80 -0.09 -35.32
CA GLU A 85 19.71 1.37 -35.17
C GLU A 85 20.07 1.81 -33.75
N VAL A 86 19.66 1.03 -32.74
CA VAL A 86 20.06 1.22 -31.35
C VAL A 86 21.57 1.06 -31.17
N ASP A 87 22.16 0.02 -31.76
CA ASP A 87 23.60 -0.22 -31.67
C ASP A 87 24.41 0.91 -32.32
N ARG A 88 23.92 1.44 -33.43
CA ARG A 88 24.55 2.58 -34.11
C ARG A 88 24.55 3.86 -33.28
N VAL A 89 23.54 4.07 -32.44
CA VAL A 89 23.40 5.30 -31.62
C VAL A 89 24.08 5.15 -30.26
N LEU A 90 23.99 3.97 -29.63
CA LEU A 90 24.49 3.76 -28.27
C LEU A 90 25.94 3.27 -28.20
N TYR A 91 26.42 2.61 -29.25
CA TYR A 91 27.75 1.98 -29.29
C TYR A 91 28.65 2.51 -30.41
N SER A 92 28.38 3.72 -30.93
CA SER A 92 29.28 4.46 -31.83
C SER A 92 30.54 4.97 -31.13
#